data_AF-A0A834NBT9-F1
#
_entry.id   AF-A0A834NBT9-F1
#
_cell.length_a   1.000
_cell.length_b   1.000
_cell.length_c   1.000
_cell.angle_alpha   90.00
_cell.angle_beta   90.00
_cell.angle_gamma   90.00
#
_symmetry.space_group_name_H-M   'P 1'
#
loop_
_entity.id
_entity.type
_entity.pdbx_description
1 polymer ?
#
loop_
_entity_poly.entity_id
_entity_poly.type
_entity_poly.pdbx_seq_one_letter_code
_entity_poly.pdbx_strand_id
1 'polypeptide(L)'
;MEASSTELSKQLKSARNIADYAIPYVIAFEQIRWLVGLGGECLLSNTAMKIITVLRFCRTGTFLCILPIWLLLLGALRCHCGSSEGKVRPTLLCTVFTSCFISIALWAIFVAGLALSGHIEMLLCRPLYDPEYRTLEAVLETRTFLGRRLSVSLKDMFEKCEKNEAAYPAFRLDRTMQLEQLTEHWMWTGMSKAKSKLKVDLKGLKILTPTLQQRLQNLLYACGPNLTEHRIMIQGPILSKDPNALSDQLDSIARQLSDRSVARDLQIIGSNMRDLTSRRVKPLMKLQDNLVYQIAILELQLLPLMRQVNQSISHLKTIQYYIDNQGDKIAQLKGKAFINRLNNYLDQWRTHVISEMDSGVSKCRPLWEILKGMRLLLCNHILGPLDGFWFATLISALIMMVSTPIAHILSLVYRRPSFSKKDTSLLSMRSESPETVVMDRATWQSPETSQEGW
;
A
#
# COMPACT_ATOMS: atom_id res chain seq x y z
N MET A 1 -5.22 -30.49 -16.99
CA MET A 1 -4.14 -30.63 -15.96
C MET A 1 -3.64 -29.22 -15.62
N GLU A 2 -4.45 -28.39 -14.97
CA GLU A 2 -4.11 -26.98 -14.69
C GLU A 2 -3.52 -26.71 -13.31
N ALA A 3 -3.41 -27.73 -12.44
CA ALA A 3 -3.00 -27.60 -11.03
C ALA A 3 -1.66 -26.89 -10.76
N SER A 4 -0.81 -26.71 -11.78
CA SER A 4 0.51 -26.07 -11.66
C SER A 4 0.48 -24.54 -11.69
N SER A 5 -0.49 -23.90 -12.36
CA SER A 5 -0.62 -22.44 -12.38
C SER A 5 -1.53 -21.94 -11.25
N THR A 6 -2.54 -22.74 -10.88
CA THR A 6 -3.48 -22.43 -9.80
C THR A 6 -2.80 -22.38 -8.44
N GLU A 7 -1.85 -23.25 -8.16
CA GLU A 7 -1.18 -23.26 -6.85
C GLU A 7 -0.19 -22.09 -6.74
N LEU A 8 0.60 -21.80 -7.77
CA LEU A 8 1.46 -20.61 -7.81
C LEU A 8 0.63 -19.31 -7.65
N SER A 9 -0.55 -19.23 -8.28
CA SER A 9 -1.42 -18.05 -8.14
C SER A 9 -2.09 -17.94 -6.76
N LYS A 10 -2.35 -19.06 -6.06
CA LYS A 10 -2.75 -19.05 -4.65
C LYS A 10 -1.64 -18.52 -3.74
N GLN A 11 -0.39 -19.00 -3.92
CA GLN A 11 0.73 -18.55 -3.10
C GLN A 11 0.98 -17.04 -3.28
N LEU A 12 0.95 -16.52 -4.52
CA LEU A 12 1.02 -15.06 -4.76
C LEU A 12 -0.18 -14.30 -4.18
N LYS A 13 -1.41 -14.84 -4.25
CA LYS A 13 -2.57 -14.21 -3.59
C LYS A 13 -2.46 -14.21 -2.07
N SER A 14 -1.90 -15.26 -1.47
CA SER A 14 -1.66 -15.31 -0.02
C SER A 14 -0.66 -14.24 0.41
N ALA A 15 0.49 -14.15 -0.27
CA ALA A 15 1.48 -13.11 -0.03
C ALA A 15 0.93 -11.68 -0.22
N ARG A 16 0.14 -11.46 -1.29
CA ARG A 16 -0.56 -10.18 -1.50
C ARG A 16 -1.55 -9.87 -0.39
N ASN A 17 -2.42 -10.80 -0.01
CA ASN A 17 -3.41 -10.57 1.05
C ASN A 17 -2.75 -10.27 2.41
N ILE A 18 -1.59 -10.85 2.71
CA ILE A 18 -0.81 -10.55 3.92
C ILE A 18 -0.24 -9.13 3.85
N ALA A 19 0.28 -8.70 2.69
CA ALA A 19 0.73 -7.33 2.47
C ALA A 19 -0.44 -6.33 2.57
N ASP A 20 -1.54 -6.57 1.87
CA ASP A 20 -2.75 -5.73 1.86
C ASP A 20 -3.43 -5.67 3.23
N TYR A 21 -3.24 -6.68 4.10
CA TYR A 21 -3.64 -6.65 5.51
C TYR A 21 -2.66 -5.83 6.37
N ALA A 22 -1.34 -5.99 6.20
CA ALA A 22 -0.34 -5.31 7.03
C ALA A 22 -0.16 -3.82 6.70
N ILE A 23 -0.20 -3.44 5.42
CA ILE A 23 -0.03 -2.07 4.92
C ILE A 23 -0.95 -1.05 5.61
N PRO A 24 -2.28 -1.26 5.76
CA PRO A 24 -3.13 -0.30 6.45
C PRO A 24 -2.81 -0.14 7.95
N TYR A 25 -2.29 -1.17 8.64
CA TYR A 25 -1.78 -0.99 10.01
C TYR A 25 -0.50 -0.15 10.04
N VAL A 26 0.40 -0.33 9.07
CA VAL A 26 1.61 0.52 8.94
C VAL A 26 1.24 1.98 8.61
N ILE A 27 0.20 2.21 7.79
CA ILE A 27 -0.32 3.56 7.50
C ILE A 27 -1.06 4.16 8.71
N ALA A 28 -1.75 3.34 9.52
CA ALA A 28 -2.30 3.79 10.80
C ALA A 28 -1.17 4.18 11.78
N PHE A 29 -0.02 3.49 11.75
CA PHE A 29 1.16 3.89 12.52
C PHE A 29 1.80 5.22 12.06
N GLU A 30 1.67 5.61 10.79
CA GLU A 30 1.99 6.98 10.35
C GLU A 30 1.11 8.02 11.09
N GLN A 31 -0.20 7.81 11.20
CA GLN A 31 -1.06 8.75 11.95
C GLN A 31 -0.76 8.75 13.47
N ILE A 32 -0.42 7.59 14.04
CA ILE A 32 0.06 7.53 15.44
C ILE A 32 1.40 8.28 15.59
N ARG A 33 2.29 8.24 14.59
CA ARG A 33 3.54 9.05 14.59
C ARG A 33 3.26 10.55 14.63
N TRP A 34 2.20 11.04 14.00
CA TRP A 34 1.80 12.46 14.11
C TRP A 34 1.19 12.80 15.47
N LEU A 35 0.36 11.93 16.05
CA LEU A 35 -0.18 12.12 17.41
C LEU A 35 0.92 12.13 18.49
N VAL A 36 1.90 11.22 18.38
CA VAL A 36 3.06 11.18 19.28
C VAL A 36 4.04 12.32 18.97
N GLY A 37 4.22 12.69 17.70
CA GLY A 37 5.10 13.77 17.26
C GLY A 37 4.64 15.17 17.69
N LEU A 38 3.33 15.42 17.72
CA LEU A 38 2.76 16.66 18.29
C LEU A 38 2.99 16.76 19.81
N GLY A 39 3.10 15.63 20.51
CA GLY A 39 3.64 15.60 21.88
C GLY A 39 5.16 15.80 21.92
N GLY A 40 5.88 15.34 20.89
CA GLY A 40 7.33 15.37 20.73
C GLY A 40 7.95 16.77 20.63
N GLU A 41 7.33 17.69 19.88
CA GLU A 41 7.85 19.08 19.79
C GLU A 41 7.59 19.90 21.07
N CYS A 42 6.58 19.53 21.87
CA CYS A 42 6.40 20.04 23.23
C CYS A 42 7.39 19.43 24.25
N LEU A 43 8.13 18.38 23.90
CA LEU A 43 8.89 17.53 24.83
C LEU A 43 10.28 18.09 25.20
N LEU A 44 10.71 19.19 24.56
CA LEU A 44 11.94 19.92 24.89
C LEU A 44 11.82 20.84 26.12
N SER A 45 10.62 21.02 26.69
CA SER A 45 10.41 21.87 27.87
C SER A 45 10.11 21.07 29.14
N ASN A 46 11.14 20.94 29.98
CA ASN A 46 11.08 20.93 31.44
C ASN A 46 10.30 19.85 32.23
N THR A 47 10.86 19.51 33.40
CA THR A 47 10.10 19.00 34.57
C THR A 47 8.92 19.91 34.94
N ALA A 48 9.07 21.22 34.73
CA ALA A 48 7.99 22.20 34.82
C ALA A 48 6.80 21.88 33.90
N MET A 49 6.95 21.23 32.73
CA MET A 49 5.79 20.80 31.93
C MET A 49 5.06 19.62 32.58
N LYS A 50 5.76 18.68 33.21
CA LYS A 50 5.11 17.63 34.02
C LYS A 50 4.33 18.26 35.18
N ILE A 51 4.94 19.20 35.89
CA ILE A 51 4.31 19.96 36.97
C ILE A 51 3.13 20.79 36.43
N ILE A 52 3.25 21.44 35.27
CA ILE A 52 2.17 22.22 34.64
C ILE A 52 1.04 21.32 34.18
N THR A 53 1.28 20.15 33.58
CA THR A 53 0.20 19.23 33.18
C THR A 53 -0.48 18.61 34.39
N VAL A 54 0.27 18.20 35.42
CA VAL A 54 -0.31 17.77 36.70
C VAL A 54 -1.11 18.91 37.34
N LEU A 55 -0.58 20.14 37.40
CA LEU A 55 -1.30 21.31 37.90
C LEU A 55 -2.49 21.70 37.03
N ARG A 56 -2.46 21.47 35.71
CA ARG A 56 -3.53 21.85 34.77
C ARG A 56 -4.66 20.84 34.81
N PHE A 57 -4.34 19.53 34.90
CA PHE A 57 -5.30 18.45 35.08
C PHE A 57 -5.87 18.44 36.50
N CYS A 58 -5.03 18.69 37.52
CA CYS A 58 -5.48 18.95 38.88
C CYS A 58 -6.31 20.23 38.93
N ARG A 59 -5.97 21.32 38.22
CA ARG A 59 -6.80 22.53 38.17
C ARG A 59 -8.12 22.31 37.44
N THR A 60 -8.18 21.58 36.32
CA THR A 60 -9.47 21.29 35.66
C THR A 60 -10.30 20.29 36.47
N GLY A 61 -9.69 19.27 37.07
CA GLY A 61 -10.38 18.31 37.95
C GLY A 61 -10.88 18.94 39.25
N THR A 62 -10.04 19.71 39.95
CA THR A 62 -10.48 20.47 41.13
C THR A 62 -11.49 21.53 40.76
N PHE A 63 -11.37 22.27 39.65
CA PHE A 63 -12.45 23.15 39.20
C PHE A 63 -13.73 22.36 38.91
N LEU A 64 -13.69 21.21 38.22
CA LEU A 64 -14.89 20.39 37.96
C LEU A 64 -15.57 19.85 39.24
N CYS A 65 -14.81 19.57 40.30
CA CYS A 65 -15.36 19.14 41.59
C CYS A 65 -15.75 20.29 42.53
N ILE A 66 -15.05 21.43 42.47
CA ILE A 66 -15.22 22.59 43.36
C ILE A 66 -16.22 23.60 42.79
N LEU A 67 -16.32 23.74 41.47
CA LEU A 67 -17.25 24.68 40.81
C LEU A 67 -18.73 24.32 41.09
N PRO A 68 -19.18 23.04 41.14
CA PRO A 68 -20.51 22.69 41.65
C PRO A 68 -20.73 23.12 43.11
N ILE A 69 -19.71 22.98 43.97
CA ILE A 69 -19.76 23.38 45.38
C ILE A 69 -19.83 24.91 45.51
N TRP A 70 -19.10 25.65 44.66
CA TRP A 70 -19.20 27.10 44.59
C TRP A 70 -20.50 27.59 43.98
N LEU A 71 -21.08 26.90 42.98
CA LEU A 71 -22.41 27.20 42.47
C LEU A 71 -23.49 26.94 43.52
N LEU A 72 -23.34 25.91 44.36
CA LEU A 72 -24.19 25.69 45.54
C LEU A 72 -24.09 26.85 46.55
N LEU A 73 -22.87 27.24 46.93
CA LEU A 73 -22.62 28.34 47.87
C LEU A 73 -23.12 29.69 47.33
N LEU A 74 -22.87 29.99 46.05
CA LEU A 74 -23.37 31.18 45.37
C LEU A 74 -24.89 31.15 45.21
N GLY A 75 -25.50 29.98 44.96
CA GLY A 75 -26.94 29.78 44.94
C GLY A 75 -27.59 30.07 46.29
N ALA A 76 -26.99 29.56 47.38
CA ALA A 76 -27.43 29.86 48.75
C ALA A 76 -27.33 31.35 49.09
N LEU A 77 -26.22 32.01 48.72
CA LEU A 77 -26.02 33.46 48.90
C LEU A 77 -27.03 34.29 48.09
N ARG A 78 -27.30 33.91 46.83
CA ARG A 78 -28.29 34.58 45.96
C ARG A 78 -29.72 34.46 46.48
N CYS A 79 -30.04 33.45 47.28
CA CYS A 79 -31.37 33.27 47.89
C CYS A 79 -31.64 34.16 49.11
N HIS A 80 -30.68 34.98 49.57
CA HIS A 80 -30.86 35.82 50.77
C HIS A 80 -31.44 37.23 50.49
N CYS A 81 -31.72 37.57 49.22
CA CYS A 81 -32.32 38.86 48.85
C CYS A 81 -33.72 38.68 48.23
N GLY A 82 -34.75 39.23 48.88
CA GLY A 82 -36.07 39.46 48.27
C GLY A 82 -37.15 38.44 48.62
N SER A 83 -38.03 38.83 49.54
CA SER A 83 -39.27 38.16 49.98
C SER A 83 -39.96 37.20 48.99
N SER A 84 -40.02 35.91 49.36
CA SER A 84 -41.26 35.11 49.29
C SER A 84 -41.15 33.82 50.11
N GLU A 85 -41.80 33.78 51.28
CA GLU A 85 -41.59 32.71 52.29
C GLU A 85 -42.02 31.31 51.83
N GLY A 86 -42.86 31.20 50.80
CA GLY A 86 -43.34 29.91 50.26
C GLY A 86 -42.40 29.21 49.25
N LYS A 87 -41.55 29.93 48.51
CA LYS A 87 -40.84 29.36 47.33
C LYS A 87 -39.35 29.08 47.53
N VAL A 88 -38.70 29.69 48.53
CA VAL A 88 -37.26 29.48 48.78
C VAL A 88 -36.97 28.04 49.22
N ARG A 89 -37.82 27.45 50.06
CA ARG A 89 -37.66 26.10 50.63
C ARG A 89 -37.69 24.95 49.60
N PRO A 90 -38.68 24.85 48.68
CA PRO A 90 -38.66 23.81 47.64
C PRO A 90 -37.52 23.99 46.64
N THR A 91 -37.14 25.23 46.30
CA THR A 91 -36.00 25.50 45.40
C THR A 91 -34.69 25.01 46.02
N LEU A 92 -34.42 25.35 47.29
CA LEU A 92 -33.24 24.83 48.01
C LEU A 92 -33.23 23.29 48.07
N LEU A 93 -34.37 22.65 48.38
CA LEU A 93 -34.46 21.19 48.38
C LEU A 93 -34.16 20.58 47.00
N CYS A 94 -34.67 21.17 45.92
CA CYS A 94 -34.42 20.72 44.56
C CYS A 94 -32.94 20.87 44.17
N THR A 95 -32.30 22.00 44.50
CA THR A 95 -30.87 22.23 44.26
C THR A 95 -30.00 21.28 45.08
N VAL A 96 -30.35 21.00 46.33
CA VAL A 96 -29.65 20.01 47.16
C VAL A 96 -29.80 18.59 46.57
N PHE A 97 -31.01 18.17 46.20
CA PHE A 97 -31.23 16.84 45.58
C PHE A 97 -30.47 16.66 44.26
N THR A 98 -30.59 17.63 43.34
CA THR A 98 -29.90 17.56 42.04
C THR A 98 -28.38 17.57 42.18
N SER A 99 -27.83 18.39 43.08
CA SER A 99 -26.39 18.37 43.39
C SER A 99 -25.92 17.08 44.07
N CYS A 100 -26.77 16.43 44.87
CA CYS A 100 -26.49 15.12 45.47
C CYS A 100 -26.35 14.05 44.38
N PHE A 101 -27.30 13.98 43.43
CA PHE A 101 -27.20 13.06 42.29
C PHE A 101 -25.97 13.33 41.40
N ILE A 102 -25.66 14.61 41.11
CA ILE A 102 -24.47 14.98 40.33
C ILE A 102 -23.19 14.58 41.08
N SER A 103 -23.12 14.80 42.40
CA SER A 103 -22.01 14.39 43.24
C SER A 103 -21.83 12.86 43.23
N ILE A 104 -22.90 12.10 43.43
CA ILE A 104 -22.87 10.62 43.38
C ILE A 104 -22.39 10.13 42.00
N ALA A 105 -22.86 10.74 40.92
CA ALA A 105 -22.41 10.39 39.56
C ALA A 105 -20.92 10.69 39.33
N LEU A 106 -20.43 11.85 39.79
CA LEU A 106 -19.01 12.21 39.71
C LEU A 106 -18.13 11.27 40.56
N TRP A 107 -18.56 10.92 41.77
CA TRP A 107 -17.87 9.93 42.61
C TRP A 107 -17.86 8.53 41.99
N ALA A 108 -18.97 8.09 41.38
CA ALA A 108 -19.03 6.81 40.68
C ALA A 108 -18.09 6.76 39.46
N ILE A 109 -18.05 7.83 38.65
CA ILE A 109 -17.12 7.98 37.53
C ILE A 109 -15.66 7.99 38.03
N PHE A 110 -15.37 8.69 39.13
CA PHE A 110 -14.03 8.73 39.72
C PHE A 110 -13.59 7.35 40.25
N VAL A 111 -14.44 6.64 40.99
CA VAL A 111 -14.14 5.28 41.49
C VAL A 111 -13.96 4.28 40.34
N ALA A 112 -14.78 4.36 39.29
CA ALA A 112 -14.60 3.54 38.09
C ALA A 112 -13.28 3.87 37.37
N GLY A 113 -12.92 5.16 37.27
CA GLY A 113 -11.65 5.62 36.71
C GLY A 113 -10.43 5.13 37.51
N LEU A 114 -10.49 5.16 38.85
CA LEU A 114 -9.45 4.61 39.72
C LEU A 114 -9.30 3.09 39.55
N ALA A 115 -10.40 2.35 39.51
CA ALA A 115 -10.37 0.90 39.31
C ALA A 115 -9.74 0.54 37.96
N LEU A 116 -10.15 1.21 36.88
CA LEU A 116 -9.55 1.05 35.55
C LEU A 116 -8.06 1.43 35.55
N SER A 117 -7.68 2.55 36.17
CA SER A 117 -6.29 3.01 36.27
C SER A 117 -5.39 1.97 36.96
N GLY A 118 -5.81 1.47 38.13
CA GLY A 118 -5.06 0.45 38.88
C GLY A 118 -4.96 -0.89 38.14
N HIS A 119 -6.02 -1.29 37.43
CA HIS A 119 -5.97 -2.49 36.57
C HIS A 119 -5.03 -2.32 35.38
N ILE A 120 -5.02 -1.17 34.69
CA ILE A 120 -4.11 -0.93 33.55
C ILE A 120 -2.65 -0.84 34.02
N GLU A 121 -2.39 -0.17 35.15
CA GLU A 121 -1.04 -0.07 35.71
C GLU A 121 -0.46 -1.46 36.04
N MET A 122 -1.25 -2.32 36.69
CA MET A 122 -0.84 -3.67 37.07
C MET A 122 -0.78 -4.66 35.89
N LEU A 123 -1.73 -4.59 34.95
CA LEU A 123 -1.88 -5.57 33.85
C LEU A 123 -1.07 -5.21 32.59
N LEU A 124 -0.70 -3.93 32.40
CA LEU A 124 -0.04 -3.47 31.18
C LEU A 124 1.25 -2.71 31.47
N CYS A 125 1.24 -1.73 32.37
CA CYS A 125 2.43 -0.89 32.58
C CYS A 125 3.56 -1.59 33.31
N ARG A 126 3.31 -2.29 34.42
CA ARG A 126 4.33 -3.13 35.06
C ARG A 126 4.91 -4.19 34.10
N PRO A 127 4.11 -4.93 33.32
CA PRO A 127 4.62 -5.82 32.26
C PRO A 127 5.41 -5.14 31.12
N LEU A 128 5.14 -3.87 30.79
CA LEU A 128 5.95 -3.09 29.83
C LEU A 128 7.24 -2.52 30.43
N TYR A 129 7.37 -2.52 31.77
CA TYR A 129 8.57 -2.11 32.51
C TYR A 129 9.47 -3.29 32.92
N ASP A 130 8.92 -4.51 33.00
CA ASP A 130 9.64 -5.77 33.19
C ASP A 130 10.67 -5.99 32.07
N PRO A 131 11.99 -6.05 32.36
CA PRO A 131 13.03 -6.23 31.35
C PRO A 131 13.05 -7.63 30.72
N GLU A 132 12.26 -8.57 31.24
CA GLU A 132 12.10 -9.91 30.64
C GLU A 132 10.71 -10.15 30.04
N TYR A 133 9.78 -9.20 30.18
CA TYR A 133 8.41 -9.25 29.63
C TYR A 133 7.62 -10.54 29.95
N ARG A 134 8.02 -11.34 30.95
CA ARG A 134 7.45 -12.69 31.21
C ARG A 134 5.95 -12.64 31.49
N THR A 135 5.51 -11.56 32.14
CA THR A 135 4.10 -11.28 32.44
C THR A 135 3.31 -10.95 31.17
N LEU A 136 3.90 -10.22 30.22
CA LEU A 136 3.31 -9.93 28.91
C LEU A 136 3.27 -11.17 28.02
N GLU A 137 4.30 -12.02 28.05
CA GLU A 137 4.32 -13.32 27.37
C GLU A 137 3.14 -14.20 27.84
N ALA A 138 2.98 -14.39 29.15
CA ALA A 138 1.90 -15.20 29.72
C ALA A 138 0.49 -14.68 29.37
N VAL A 139 0.32 -13.35 29.29
CA VAL A 139 -0.93 -12.74 28.82
C VAL A 139 -1.17 -13.06 27.34
N LEU A 140 -0.15 -12.94 26.47
CA LEU A 140 -0.28 -13.26 25.04
C LEU A 140 -0.57 -14.74 24.77
N GLU A 141 0.03 -15.66 25.53
CA GLU A 141 -0.21 -17.11 25.40
C GLU A 141 -1.64 -17.54 25.81
N THR A 142 -2.37 -16.69 26.54
CA THR A 142 -3.73 -16.97 27.03
C THR A 142 -4.71 -17.18 25.87
N ARG A 143 -5.73 -18.05 26.06
CA ARG A 143 -6.74 -18.40 25.05
C ARG A 143 -7.52 -17.22 24.46
N THR A 144 -7.55 -16.07 25.12
CA THR A 144 -8.19 -14.84 24.65
C THR A 144 -7.36 -14.06 23.62
N PHE A 145 -6.06 -14.39 23.49
CA PHE A 145 -5.12 -13.73 22.58
C PHE A 145 -4.60 -14.73 21.53
N LEU A 146 -3.42 -15.34 21.71
CA LEU A 146 -2.88 -16.28 20.73
C LEU A 146 -3.34 -17.73 20.97
N GLY A 147 -3.68 -18.10 22.21
CA GLY A 147 -4.10 -19.47 22.57
C GLY A 147 -3.09 -20.57 22.25
N ARG A 148 -1.83 -20.20 22.02
CA ARG A 148 -0.67 -21.03 21.70
C ARG A 148 0.56 -20.42 22.36
N ARG A 149 1.58 -21.24 22.64
CA ARG A 149 2.84 -20.72 23.14
C ARG A 149 3.55 -19.85 22.12
N LEU A 150 4.29 -18.86 22.60
CA LEU A 150 5.08 -17.96 21.75
C LEU A 150 6.34 -18.69 21.24
N SER A 151 6.66 -18.57 19.95
CA SER A 151 7.78 -19.26 19.32
C SER A 151 9.17 -18.65 19.64
N VAL A 152 9.15 -17.46 20.25
CA VAL A 152 10.29 -16.60 20.60
C VAL A 152 9.96 -15.90 21.91
N SER A 153 10.96 -15.60 22.74
CA SER A 153 10.76 -14.68 23.86
C SER A 153 10.59 -13.24 23.34
N LEU A 154 9.68 -12.48 23.94
CA LEU A 154 9.50 -11.07 23.67
C LEU A 154 10.77 -10.26 23.97
N LYS A 155 11.57 -10.67 24.96
CA LYS A 155 12.87 -10.04 25.29
C LYS A 155 13.84 -10.10 24.11
N ASP A 156 14.14 -11.31 23.64
CA ASP A 156 14.97 -11.59 22.46
C ASP A 156 14.52 -10.75 21.25
N MET A 157 13.22 -10.78 20.98
CA MET A 157 12.60 -10.11 19.84
C MET A 157 12.72 -8.57 19.94
N PHE A 158 12.38 -7.99 21.09
CA PHE A 158 12.42 -6.54 21.29
C PHE A 158 13.86 -6.01 21.34
N GLU A 159 14.81 -6.71 21.96
CA GLU A 159 16.22 -6.31 21.95
C GLU A 159 16.79 -6.25 20.52
N LYS A 160 16.42 -7.20 19.66
CA LYS A 160 16.83 -7.22 18.24
C LYS A 160 16.17 -6.10 17.43
N CYS A 161 14.90 -5.81 17.71
CA CYS A 161 14.21 -4.68 17.07
C CYS A 161 14.74 -3.32 17.55
N GLU A 162 15.16 -3.18 18.81
CA GLU A 162 15.92 -2.00 19.26
C GLU A 162 17.21 -1.82 18.45
N LYS A 163 17.95 -2.92 18.23
CA LYS A 163 19.19 -2.95 17.41
C LYS A 163 18.97 -2.73 15.90
N ASN A 164 17.72 -2.55 15.44
CA ASN A 164 17.35 -2.40 14.02
C ASN A 164 17.76 -3.61 13.15
N GLU A 165 17.62 -4.81 13.71
CA GLU A 165 17.69 -6.05 12.95
C GLU A 165 16.46 -6.22 12.02
N ALA A 166 16.57 -7.16 11.08
CA ALA A 166 15.44 -7.55 10.22
C ALA A 166 14.45 -8.45 10.97
N ALA A 167 13.19 -8.47 10.51
CA ALA A 167 12.12 -9.22 11.14
C ALA A 167 12.37 -10.73 11.12
N TYR A 168 12.87 -11.29 10.02
CA TYR A 168 13.09 -12.74 9.88
C TYR A 168 13.96 -13.34 11.01
N PRO A 169 15.18 -12.80 11.30
CA PRO A 169 15.99 -13.24 12.45
C PRO A 169 15.56 -12.67 13.82
N ALA A 170 14.58 -11.77 13.89
CA ALA A 170 14.02 -11.23 15.15
C ALA A 170 12.82 -12.04 15.67
N PHE A 171 11.90 -12.39 14.78
CA PHE A 171 10.77 -13.29 15.05
C PHE A 171 11.16 -14.78 14.91
N ARG A 172 12.46 -15.09 14.76
CA ARG A 172 13.03 -16.44 14.54
C ARG A 172 12.18 -17.30 13.59
N LEU A 173 11.85 -16.73 12.43
CA LEU A 173 10.96 -17.36 11.46
C LEU A 173 11.60 -18.59 10.79
N ASP A 174 12.94 -18.69 10.82
CA ASP A 174 13.75 -19.86 10.45
C ASP A 174 13.20 -21.19 10.99
N ARG A 175 12.62 -21.17 12.20
CA ARG A 175 12.02 -22.35 12.86
C ARG A 175 10.74 -22.85 12.20
N THR A 176 10.09 -22.02 11.38
CA THR A 176 8.74 -22.24 10.83
C THR A 176 8.67 -22.15 9.31
N MET A 177 9.56 -21.37 8.70
CA MET A 177 9.67 -21.14 7.27
C MET A 177 11.16 -21.06 6.91
N GLN A 178 11.80 -22.22 6.69
CA GLN A 178 13.18 -22.28 6.23
C GLN A 178 13.27 -21.71 4.81
N LEU A 179 13.67 -20.45 4.71
CA LEU A 179 13.77 -19.71 3.45
C LEU A 179 14.76 -20.37 2.49
N GLU A 180 15.78 -21.01 3.04
CA GLU A 180 16.76 -21.85 2.36
C GLU A 180 16.04 -22.99 1.65
N GLN A 181 15.22 -23.78 2.36
CA GLN A 181 14.48 -24.90 1.78
C GLN A 181 13.44 -24.44 0.74
N LEU A 182 12.71 -23.38 1.05
CA LEU A 182 11.65 -22.84 0.17
C LEU A 182 12.21 -22.34 -1.18
N THR A 183 13.40 -21.74 -1.17
CA THR A 183 14.06 -21.20 -2.37
C THR A 183 14.93 -22.21 -3.13
N GLU A 184 14.92 -23.51 -2.76
CA GLU A 184 15.68 -24.56 -3.47
C GLU A 184 15.05 -24.90 -4.83
N HIS A 185 15.33 -24.07 -5.83
CA HIS A 185 14.75 -24.17 -7.17
C HIS A 185 15.09 -25.47 -7.93
N TRP A 186 16.01 -26.28 -7.40
CA TRP A 186 16.32 -27.63 -7.85
C TRP A 186 15.38 -28.70 -7.24
N MET A 187 14.90 -28.52 -6.00
CA MET A 187 13.89 -29.40 -5.39
C MET A 187 12.50 -29.24 -6.01
N TRP A 188 12.23 -28.09 -6.64
CA TRP A 188 10.93 -27.79 -7.24
C TRP A 188 10.55 -28.79 -8.36
N THR A 189 9.69 -29.76 -8.04
CA THR A 189 9.25 -30.82 -8.96
C THR A 189 8.63 -30.28 -10.25
N GLY A 190 7.88 -29.18 -10.17
CA GLY A 190 7.34 -28.45 -11.32
C GLY A 190 8.43 -27.92 -12.26
N MET A 191 9.54 -27.42 -11.71
CA MET A 191 10.69 -26.92 -12.48
C MET A 191 11.44 -28.07 -13.16
N SER A 192 11.63 -29.20 -12.48
CA SER A 192 12.17 -30.43 -13.09
C SER A 192 11.28 -30.95 -14.23
N LYS A 193 9.94 -30.92 -14.04
CA LYS A 193 8.95 -31.28 -15.05
C LYS A 193 8.87 -30.30 -16.22
N ALA A 194 9.22 -29.03 -16.01
CA ALA A 194 9.36 -28.04 -17.09
C ALA A 194 10.65 -28.25 -17.89
N LYS A 195 11.80 -28.43 -17.21
CA LYS A 195 13.10 -28.73 -17.84
C LYS A 195 13.05 -29.97 -18.73
N SER A 196 12.45 -31.06 -18.24
CA SER A 196 12.31 -32.33 -18.98
C SER A 196 11.33 -32.30 -20.15
N LYS A 197 10.41 -31.32 -20.18
CA LYS A 197 9.53 -31.03 -21.32
C LYS A 197 10.22 -30.22 -22.44
N LEU A 198 11.32 -29.52 -22.16
CA LEU A 198 12.04 -28.73 -23.16
C LEU A 198 12.88 -29.62 -24.08
N LYS A 199 12.20 -30.38 -24.94
CA LYS A 199 12.81 -31.16 -26.02
C LYS A 199 12.51 -30.48 -27.35
N VAL A 200 13.56 -30.02 -28.02
CA VAL A 200 13.50 -29.51 -29.39
C VAL A 200 14.09 -30.60 -30.29
N ASP A 201 13.24 -31.16 -31.16
CA ASP A 201 13.61 -32.14 -32.19
C ASP A 201 13.60 -31.42 -33.54
N LEU A 202 14.67 -31.56 -34.33
CA LEU A 202 14.79 -30.94 -35.66
C LEU A 202 14.81 -31.96 -36.80
N LYS A 203 14.71 -33.27 -36.52
CA LYS A 203 14.76 -34.34 -37.55
C LYS A 203 13.66 -34.23 -38.61
N GLY A 204 12.50 -33.69 -38.21
CA GLY A 204 11.37 -33.43 -39.10
C GLY A 204 11.46 -32.12 -39.90
N LEU A 205 12.43 -31.24 -39.63
CA LEU A 205 12.48 -29.90 -40.22
C LEU A 205 13.07 -29.95 -41.65
N LYS A 206 12.20 -30.08 -42.65
CA LYS A 206 12.59 -29.96 -44.07
C LYS A 206 12.32 -28.56 -44.60
N ILE A 207 13.36 -27.73 -44.69
CA ILE A 207 13.35 -26.43 -45.36
C ILE A 207 13.41 -26.65 -46.88
N LEU A 208 14.29 -27.55 -47.35
CA LEU A 208 14.26 -28.01 -48.74
C LEU A 208 13.31 -29.21 -48.85
N THR A 209 12.02 -28.92 -49.02
CA THR A 209 11.03 -29.97 -49.30
C THR A 209 11.22 -30.56 -50.70
N PRO A 210 10.82 -31.83 -50.96
CA PRO A 210 10.91 -32.41 -52.31
C PRO A 210 10.15 -31.60 -53.37
N THR A 211 9.01 -31.02 -52.99
CA THR A 211 8.19 -30.17 -53.88
C THR A 211 8.85 -28.84 -54.19
N LEU A 212 9.56 -28.22 -53.22
CA LEU A 212 10.37 -27.02 -53.47
C LEU A 212 11.58 -27.35 -54.35
N GLN A 213 12.28 -28.46 -54.08
CA GLN A 213 13.42 -28.88 -54.89
C GLN A 213 13.01 -29.11 -56.35
N GLN A 214 11.92 -29.84 -56.60
CA GLN A 214 11.43 -30.08 -57.96
C GLN A 214 11.02 -28.78 -58.66
N ARG A 215 10.36 -27.84 -57.97
CA ARG A 215 9.98 -26.53 -58.55
C ARG A 215 11.21 -25.70 -58.93
N LEU A 216 12.25 -25.68 -58.09
CA LEU A 216 13.50 -24.99 -58.39
C LEU A 216 14.27 -25.66 -59.54
N GLN A 217 14.25 -26.99 -59.63
CA GLN A 217 14.85 -27.73 -60.76
C GLN A 217 14.10 -27.48 -62.07
N ASN A 218 12.76 -27.44 -62.05
CA ASN A 218 11.93 -27.11 -63.22
C ASN A 218 12.19 -25.67 -63.69
N LEU A 219 12.30 -24.71 -62.77
CA LEU A 219 12.65 -23.32 -63.09
C LEU A 219 14.07 -23.22 -63.67
N LEU A 220 15.04 -23.92 -63.10
CA LEU A 220 16.42 -23.95 -63.61
C LEU A 220 16.48 -24.50 -65.04
N TYR A 221 15.72 -25.58 -65.33
CA TYR A 221 15.58 -26.15 -66.67
C TYR A 221 14.93 -25.17 -67.65
N ALA A 222 13.84 -24.50 -67.25
CA ALA A 222 13.15 -23.51 -68.07
C ALA A 222 14.02 -22.28 -68.41
N CYS A 223 15.03 -21.96 -67.59
CA CYS A 223 15.99 -20.88 -67.86
C CYS A 223 17.20 -21.31 -68.73
N GLY A 224 17.33 -22.59 -69.08
CA GLY A 224 18.45 -23.14 -69.85
C GLY A 224 18.49 -22.86 -71.36
N PRO A 225 17.37 -22.70 -72.10
CA PRO A 225 17.41 -22.50 -73.55
C PRO A 225 18.09 -21.20 -73.99
N ASN A 226 18.96 -21.29 -75.00
CA ASN A 226 19.55 -20.10 -75.63
C ASN A 226 18.61 -19.53 -76.70
N LEU A 227 18.04 -18.36 -76.44
CA LEU A 227 17.12 -17.69 -77.39
C LEU A 227 17.85 -16.95 -78.52
N THR A 228 19.18 -16.80 -78.46
CA THR A 228 19.97 -16.01 -79.43
C THR A 228 19.73 -16.44 -80.88
N GLU A 229 19.67 -17.74 -81.14
CA GLU A 229 19.42 -18.31 -82.47
C GLU A 229 18.01 -17.96 -82.97
N HIS A 230 17.00 -18.09 -82.10
CA HIS A 230 15.62 -17.71 -82.38
C HIS A 230 15.50 -16.20 -82.65
N ARG A 231 16.21 -15.37 -81.89
CA ARG A 231 16.27 -13.92 -82.10
C ARG A 231 16.88 -13.57 -83.46
N ILE A 232 18.01 -14.20 -83.83
CA ILE A 232 18.67 -13.99 -85.13
C ILE A 232 17.75 -14.44 -86.28
N MET A 233 17.09 -15.58 -86.15
CA MET A 233 16.10 -16.07 -87.13
C MET A 233 14.95 -15.08 -87.31
N ILE A 234 14.39 -14.57 -86.21
CA ILE A 234 13.29 -13.59 -86.23
C ILE A 234 13.75 -12.23 -86.75
N GLN A 235 15.02 -11.85 -86.58
CA GLN A 235 15.59 -10.59 -87.09
C GLN A 235 15.87 -10.60 -88.61
N GLY A 236 15.67 -11.73 -89.30
CA GLY A 236 15.89 -11.86 -90.75
C GLY A 236 14.97 -10.98 -91.62
N PRO A 237 15.36 -10.69 -92.87
CA PRO A 237 14.56 -9.85 -93.77
C PRO A 237 13.23 -10.53 -94.17
N ILE A 238 12.11 -9.88 -93.89
CA ILE A 238 10.75 -10.39 -94.21
C ILE A 238 10.53 -10.50 -95.74
N LEU A 239 11.14 -9.60 -96.53
CA LEU A 239 11.11 -9.64 -97.99
C LEU A 239 12.55 -9.61 -98.53
N SER A 240 12.78 -10.34 -99.63
CA SER A 240 14.06 -10.40 -100.34
C SER A 240 14.34 -9.18 -101.24
N LYS A 241 13.36 -8.28 -101.43
CA LYS A 241 13.45 -7.05 -102.23
C LYS A 241 12.59 -5.97 -101.59
N ASP A 242 12.98 -4.70 -101.73
CA ASP A 242 12.14 -3.56 -101.32
C ASP A 242 10.95 -3.38 -102.30
N PRO A 243 9.70 -3.50 -101.83
CA PRO A 243 8.53 -3.27 -102.67
C PRO A 243 8.33 -1.79 -103.07
N ASN A 244 8.91 -0.83 -102.35
CA ASN A 244 8.83 0.59 -102.73
C ASN A 244 9.71 0.84 -103.97
N ALA A 245 11.01 0.49 -103.91
CA ALA A 245 11.91 0.56 -105.05
C ALA A 245 11.40 -0.21 -106.28
N LEU A 246 10.76 -1.37 -106.08
CA LEU A 246 10.13 -2.11 -107.19
C LEU A 246 8.92 -1.35 -107.77
N SER A 247 8.09 -0.73 -106.93
CA SER A 247 6.97 0.12 -107.39
C SER A 247 7.47 1.36 -108.16
N ASP A 248 8.57 1.96 -107.72
CA ASP A 248 9.20 3.12 -108.37
C ASP A 248 9.84 2.74 -109.72
N GLN A 249 10.40 1.53 -109.83
CA GLN A 249 10.85 0.96 -111.11
C GLN A 249 9.69 0.72 -112.08
N LEU A 250 8.56 0.17 -111.61
CA LEU A 250 7.35 -0.03 -112.42
C LEU A 250 6.80 1.30 -112.96
N ASP A 251 6.73 2.35 -112.12
CA ASP A 251 6.31 3.68 -112.55
C ASP A 251 7.30 4.32 -113.53
N SER A 252 8.61 4.08 -113.38
CA SER A 252 9.64 4.57 -114.29
C SER A 252 9.55 3.93 -115.67
N ILE A 253 9.29 2.61 -115.73
CA ILE A 253 9.04 1.87 -116.98
C ILE A 253 7.74 2.34 -117.61
N ALA A 254 6.66 2.48 -116.84
CA ALA A 254 5.36 2.94 -117.32
C ALA A 254 5.41 4.33 -118.01
N ARG A 255 6.30 5.23 -117.57
CA ARG A 255 6.50 6.55 -118.20
C ARG A 255 7.24 6.50 -119.55
N GLN A 256 7.89 5.38 -119.87
CA GLN A 256 8.69 5.19 -121.09
C GLN A 256 7.95 4.37 -122.16
N LEU A 257 6.83 3.75 -121.82
CA LEU A 257 6.01 2.96 -122.75
C LEU A 257 5.13 3.85 -123.63
N SER A 258 5.04 3.50 -124.91
CA SER A 258 4.07 4.06 -125.85
C SER A 258 2.64 3.55 -125.65
N ASP A 259 2.49 2.31 -125.16
CA ASP A 259 1.21 1.69 -124.85
C ASP A 259 0.65 2.23 -123.51
N ARG A 260 -0.44 3.01 -123.59
CA ARG A 260 -1.10 3.63 -122.45
C ARG A 260 -1.93 2.67 -121.59
N SER A 261 -2.27 1.48 -122.10
CA SER A 261 -2.93 0.40 -121.36
C SER A 261 -1.90 -0.26 -120.44
N VAL A 262 -0.82 -0.78 -121.03
CA VAL A 262 0.24 -1.47 -120.27
C VAL A 262 0.89 -0.52 -119.25
N ALA A 263 1.14 0.75 -119.63
CA ALA A 263 1.62 1.76 -118.68
C ALA A 263 0.68 1.96 -117.47
N ARG A 264 -0.64 1.95 -117.67
CA ARG A 264 -1.63 2.09 -116.59
C ARG A 264 -1.66 0.85 -115.69
N ASP A 265 -1.59 -0.34 -116.26
CA ASP A 265 -1.63 -1.59 -115.48
C ASP A 265 -0.38 -1.74 -114.61
N LEU A 266 0.80 -1.35 -115.11
CA LEU A 266 2.03 -1.28 -114.30
C LEU A 266 1.90 -0.25 -113.15
N GLN A 267 1.29 0.90 -113.37
CA GLN A 267 1.02 1.90 -112.32
C GLN A 267 0.03 1.38 -111.27
N ILE A 268 -1.00 0.63 -111.67
CA ILE A 268 -1.94 -0.02 -110.75
C ILE A 268 -1.23 -1.08 -109.90
N ILE A 269 -0.35 -1.89 -110.50
CA ILE A 269 0.47 -2.88 -109.76
C ILE A 269 1.38 -2.15 -108.76
N GLY A 270 2.04 -1.06 -109.15
CA GLY A 270 2.85 -0.22 -108.27
C GLY A 270 2.04 0.41 -107.12
N SER A 271 0.83 0.92 -107.38
CA SER A 271 -0.03 1.47 -106.31
C SER A 271 -0.49 0.40 -105.33
N ASN A 272 -0.88 -0.78 -105.83
CA ASN A 272 -1.30 -1.91 -105.00
C ASN A 272 -0.14 -2.46 -104.14
N MET A 273 1.07 -2.49 -104.70
CA MET A 273 2.28 -2.89 -103.99
C MET A 273 2.64 -1.90 -102.87
N ARG A 274 2.52 -0.58 -103.11
CA ARG A 274 2.68 0.45 -102.07
C ARG A 274 1.61 0.35 -100.98
N ASP A 275 0.35 0.12 -101.34
CA ASP A 275 -0.74 -0.05 -100.35
C ASP A 275 -0.53 -1.28 -99.46
N LEU A 276 -0.23 -2.45 -100.06
CA LEU A 276 0.08 -3.68 -99.33
C LEU A 276 1.32 -3.51 -98.44
N THR A 277 2.33 -2.79 -98.90
CA THR A 277 3.51 -2.45 -98.10
C THR A 277 3.12 -1.61 -96.88
N SER A 278 2.27 -0.60 -97.07
CA SER A 278 1.83 0.29 -96.00
C SER A 278 0.89 -0.40 -94.99
N ARG A 279 -0.07 -1.20 -95.45
CA ARG A 279 -1.10 -1.84 -94.61
C ARG A 279 -0.69 -3.17 -94.00
N ARG A 280 0.27 -3.91 -94.59
CA ARG A 280 0.65 -5.26 -94.14
C ARG A 280 2.12 -5.35 -93.75
N VAL A 281 3.04 -4.93 -94.62
CA VAL A 281 4.49 -5.10 -94.38
C VAL A 281 4.97 -4.22 -93.23
N LYS A 282 4.70 -2.90 -93.24
CA LYS A 282 5.16 -1.99 -92.17
C LYS A 282 4.62 -2.36 -90.77
N PRO A 283 3.33 -2.75 -90.60
CA PRO A 283 2.86 -3.27 -89.31
C PRO A 283 3.51 -4.59 -88.88
N LEU A 284 3.82 -5.49 -89.84
CA LEU A 284 4.49 -6.75 -89.54
C LEU A 284 5.96 -6.54 -89.12
N MET A 285 6.69 -5.64 -89.77
CA MET A 285 8.03 -5.20 -89.35
C MET A 285 8.00 -4.64 -87.93
N LYS A 286 7.04 -3.75 -87.61
CA LYS A 286 6.91 -3.21 -86.24
C LYS A 286 6.61 -4.30 -85.19
N LEU A 287 5.91 -5.37 -85.56
CA LEU A 287 5.68 -6.52 -84.69
C LEU A 287 6.94 -7.38 -84.52
N GLN A 288 7.72 -7.58 -85.59
CA GLN A 288 9.03 -8.22 -85.60
C GLN A 288 10.01 -7.47 -84.69
N ASP A 289 10.15 -6.14 -84.85
CA ASP A 289 11.01 -5.29 -84.03
C ASP A 289 10.68 -5.43 -82.53
N ASN A 290 9.39 -5.36 -82.18
CA ASN A 290 8.94 -5.52 -80.80
C ASN A 290 9.23 -6.95 -80.29
N LEU A 291 9.03 -7.99 -81.08
CA LEU A 291 9.32 -9.37 -80.68
C LEU A 291 10.83 -9.59 -80.42
N VAL A 292 11.70 -9.08 -81.30
CA VAL A 292 13.16 -9.10 -81.12
C VAL A 292 13.56 -8.37 -79.84
N TYR A 293 12.95 -7.21 -79.55
CA TYR A 293 13.18 -6.44 -78.34
C TYR A 293 12.77 -7.18 -77.06
N GLN A 294 11.58 -7.80 -77.04
CA GLN A 294 11.13 -8.60 -75.88
C GLN A 294 12.02 -9.83 -75.64
N ILE A 295 12.45 -10.51 -76.72
CA ILE A 295 13.39 -11.65 -76.60
C ILE A 295 14.74 -11.19 -76.05
N ALA A 296 15.28 -10.04 -76.50
CA ALA A 296 16.53 -9.50 -75.99
C ALA A 296 16.44 -9.11 -74.49
N ILE A 297 15.32 -8.57 -74.02
CA ILE A 297 15.09 -8.33 -72.58
C ILE A 297 15.08 -9.66 -71.82
N LEU A 298 14.37 -10.66 -72.33
CA LEU A 298 14.25 -11.97 -71.69
C LEU A 298 15.61 -12.65 -71.55
N GLU A 299 16.43 -12.68 -72.61
CA GLU A 299 17.82 -13.18 -72.57
C GLU A 299 18.67 -12.52 -71.46
N LEU A 300 18.59 -11.18 -71.34
CA LEU A 300 19.32 -10.42 -70.32
C LEU A 300 18.89 -10.77 -68.88
N GLN A 301 17.64 -11.21 -68.69
CA GLN A 301 17.09 -11.60 -67.39
C GLN A 301 17.29 -13.09 -67.05
N LEU A 302 17.27 -13.98 -68.06
CA LEU A 302 17.40 -15.43 -67.87
C LEU A 302 18.76 -15.83 -67.28
N LEU A 303 19.87 -15.25 -67.76
CA LEU A 303 21.21 -15.63 -67.30
C LEU A 303 21.48 -15.27 -65.81
N PRO A 304 21.12 -14.07 -65.31
CA PRO A 304 21.11 -13.79 -63.87
C PRO A 304 20.17 -14.71 -63.07
N LEU A 305 18.94 -14.94 -63.55
CA LEU A 305 17.96 -15.78 -62.86
C LEU A 305 18.44 -17.23 -62.71
N MET A 306 18.97 -17.82 -63.78
CA MET A 306 19.54 -19.19 -63.76
C MET A 306 20.65 -19.32 -62.71
N ARG A 307 21.54 -18.32 -62.60
CA ARG A 307 22.60 -18.28 -61.58
C ARG A 307 22.04 -18.21 -60.17
N GLN A 308 21.08 -17.31 -59.92
CA GLN A 308 20.44 -17.16 -58.62
C GLN A 308 19.71 -18.43 -58.19
N VAL A 309 18.92 -19.04 -59.08
CA VAL A 309 18.19 -20.29 -58.79
C VAL A 309 19.16 -21.44 -58.45
N ASN A 310 20.26 -21.59 -59.20
CA ASN A 310 21.28 -22.60 -58.91
C ASN A 310 21.97 -22.36 -57.55
N GLN A 311 22.33 -21.10 -57.25
CA GLN A 311 22.86 -20.71 -55.95
C GLN A 311 21.88 -21.00 -54.82
N SER A 312 20.59 -20.64 -54.97
CA SER A 312 19.55 -20.94 -53.98
C SER A 312 19.38 -22.44 -53.74
N ILE A 313 19.39 -23.28 -54.79
CA ILE A 313 19.37 -24.74 -54.64
C ILE A 313 20.58 -25.22 -53.82
N SER A 314 21.79 -24.71 -54.10
CA SER A 314 23.02 -25.08 -53.39
C SER A 314 23.01 -24.67 -51.91
N HIS A 315 22.58 -23.43 -51.61
CA HIS A 315 22.44 -22.94 -50.25
C HIS A 315 21.35 -23.71 -49.47
N LEU A 316 20.19 -23.99 -50.09
CA LEU A 316 19.12 -24.76 -49.45
C LEU A 316 19.53 -26.21 -49.15
N LYS A 317 20.27 -26.87 -50.06
CA LYS A 317 20.86 -28.19 -49.79
C LYS A 317 21.85 -28.14 -48.62
N THR A 318 22.71 -27.13 -48.60
CA THR A 318 23.68 -26.93 -47.50
C THR A 318 22.98 -26.71 -46.16
N ILE A 319 21.96 -25.85 -46.11
CA ILE A 319 21.14 -25.60 -44.91
C ILE A 319 20.45 -26.89 -44.45
N GLN A 320 19.87 -27.67 -45.37
CA GLN A 320 19.21 -28.92 -45.02
C GLN A 320 20.20 -29.95 -44.45
N TYR A 321 21.40 -30.05 -45.02
CA TYR A 321 22.47 -30.91 -44.49
C TYR A 321 22.90 -30.49 -43.08
N TYR A 322 23.04 -29.18 -42.80
CA TYR A 322 23.34 -28.73 -41.43
C TYR A 322 22.20 -29.05 -40.44
N ILE A 323 20.94 -28.97 -40.86
CA ILE A 323 19.79 -29.37 -40.02
C ILE A 323 19.80 -30.89 -39.78
N ASP A 324 19.95 -31.68 -40.84
CA ASP A 324 19.88 -33.15 -40.77
C ASP A 324 21.07 -33.75 -39.99
N ASN A 325 22.27 -33.17 -40.09
CA ASN A 325 23.49 -33.71 -39.48
C ASN A 325 23.92 -33.02 -38.17
N GLN A 326 23.47 -31.78 -37.92
CA GLN A 326 23.87 -31.00 -36.73
C GLN A 326 22.70 -30.38 -35.95
N GLY A 327 21.47 -30.37 -36.50
CA GLY A 327 20.29 -29.73 -35.89
C GLY A 327 20.06 -30.16 -34.45
N ASP A 328 19.96 -31.46 -34.18
CA ASP A 328 19.79 -32.00 -32.82
C ASP A 328 20.88 -31.53 -31.84
N LYS A 329 22.14 -31.49 -32.28
CA LYS A 329 23.27 -31.06 -31.44
C LYS A 329 23.14 -29.58 -31.09
N ILE A 330 22.80 -28.75 -32.08
CA ILE A 330 22.56 -27.30 -31.90
C ILE A 330 21.34 -27.08 -30.99
N ALA A 331 20.24 -27.81 -31.21
CA ALA A 331 19.02 -27.74 -30.42
C ALA A 331 19.27 -28.11 -28.95
N GLN A 332 19.98 -29.20 -28.68
CA GLN A 332 20.35 -29.62 -27.32
C GLN A 332 21.30 -28.61 -26.65
N LEU A 333 22.30 -28.08 -27.37
CA LEU A 333 23.22 -27.07 -26.84
C LEU A 333 22.50 -25.77 -26.48
N LYS A 334 21.60 -25.28 -27.35
CA LYS A 334 20.81 -24.05 -27.10
C LYS A 334 19.77 -24.27 -26.00
N GLY A 335 19.12 -25.44 -25.95
CA GLY A 335 18.21 -25.82 -24.85
C GLY A 335 18.92 -25.88 -23.49
N LYS A 336 20.10 -26.51 -23.43
CA LYS A 336 20.94 -26.53 -22.22
C LYS A 336 21.40 -25.12 -21.82
N ALA A 337 21.82 -24.29 -22.77
CA ALA A 337 22.21 -22.90 -22.50
C ALA A 337 21.04 -22.08 -21.93
N PHE A 338 19.82 -22.26 -22.45
CA PHE A 338 18.61 -21.63 -21.93
C PHE A 338 18.29 -22.08 -20.49
N ILE A 339 18.31 -23.40 -20.23
CA ILE A 339 18.08 -23.96 -18.88
C ILE A 339 19.14 -23.44 -17.89
N ASN A 340 20.41 -23.39 -18.29
CA ASN A 340 21.49 -22.87 -17.44
C ASN A 340 21.29 -21.38 -17.12
N ARG A 341 20.92 -20.55 -18.09
CA ARG A 341 20.61 -19.13 -17.87
C ARG A 341 19.42 -18.96 -16.93
N LEU A 342 18.39 -19.80 -17.06
CA LEU A 342 17.22 -19.76 -16.18
C LEU A 342 17.55 -20.19 -14.73
N ASN A 343 18.39 -21.21 -14.54
CA ASN A 343 18.89 -21.57 -13.20
C ASN A 343 19.68 -20.41 -12.57
N ASN A 344 20.57 -19.75 -13.34
CA ASN A 344 21.36 -18.62 -12.87
C ASN A 344 20.49 -17.44 -12.37
N TYR A 345 19.38 -17.14 -13.05
CA TYR A 345 18.42 -16.15 -12.55
C TYR A 345 17.70 -16.57 -11.27
N LEU A 346 17.37 -17.85 -11.11
CA LEU A 346 16.75 -18.38 -9.90
C LEU A 346 17.74 -18.43 -8.71
N ASP A 347 19.02 -18.60 -8.98
CA ASP A 347 20.09 -18.60 -7.98
C ASP A 347 20.43 -17.17 -7.49
N GLN A 348 20.46 -16.21 -8.42
CA GLN A 348 20.51 -14.77 -8.08
C GLN A 348 19.28 -14.35 -7.26
N TRP A 349 18.08 -14.80 -7.65
CA TRP A 349 16.85 -14.54 -6.90
C TRP A 349 16.89 -15.15 -5.49
N ARG A 350 17.32 -16.42 -5.33
CA ARG A 350 17.55 -17.07 -4.03
C ARG A 350 18.48 -16.23 -3.16
N THR A 351 19.65 -15.88 -3.69
CA THR A 351 20.69 -15.13 -2.97
C THR A 351 20.19 -13.76 -2.52
N HIS A 352 19.50 -13.04 -3.40
CA HIS A 352 18.89 -11.75 -3.07
C HIS A 352 17.80 -11.89 -2.00
N VAL A 353 16.86 -12.83 -2.14
CA VAL A 353 15.75 -13.03 -1.19
C VAL A 353 16.27 -13.39 0.21
N ILE A 354 17.28 -14.26 0.34
CA ILE A 354 17.88 -14.58 1.64
C ILE A 354 18.54 -13.34 2.23
N SER A 355 19.42 -12.68 1.47
CA SER A 355 20.15 -11.47 1.90
C SER A 355 19.22 -10.34 2.36
N GLU A 356 18.14 -10.07 1.62
CA GLU A 356 17.18 -9.00 1.97
C GLU A 356 16.28 -9.34 3.16
N MET A 357 15.96 -10.62 3.38
CA MET A 357 15.18 -11.05 4.54
C MET A 357 16.02 -11.01 5.82
N ASP A 358 17.30 -11.38 5.75
CA ASP A 358 18.22 -11.33 6.90
C ASP A 358 18.67 -9.91 7.26
N SER A 359 18.82 -9.01 6.27
CA SER A 359 19.50 -7.72 6.49
C SER A 359 18.71 -6.46 6.13
N GLY A 360 17.93 -6.48 5.04
CA GLY A 360 17.51 -5.26 4.33
C GLY A 360 16.04 -4.87 4.50
N VAL A 361 15.15 -5.57 3.79
CA VAL A 361 13.77 -5.12 3.50
C VAL A 361 12.84 -5.11 4.72
N SER A 362 13.05 -5.99 5.70
CA SER A 362 12.05 -6.28 6.75
C SER A 362 12.37 -5.71 8.14
N LYS A 363 13.02 -4.54 8.25
CA LYS A 363 13.45 -3.95 9.54
C LYS A 363 12.33 -3.86 10.59
N CYS A 364 12.55 -4.42 11.79
CA CYS A 364 11.55 -4.42 12.86
C CYS A 364 11.65 -3.27 13.87
N ARG A 365 12.59 -2.32 13.69
CA ARG A 365 12.73 -1.12 14.56
C ARG A 365 11.44 -0.32 14.79
N PRO A 366 10.49 -0.18 13.82
CA PRO A 366 9.21 0.49 14.10
C PRO A 366 8.45 -0.12 15.29
N LEU A 367 8.47 -1.45 15.45
CA LEU A 367 7.81 -2.14 16.57
C LEU A 367 8.37 -1.71 17.93
N TRP A 368 9.68 -1.46 18.01
CA TRP A 368 10.31 -0.98 19.24
C TRP A 368 9.91 0.45 19.60
N GLU A 369 9.90 1.37 18.62
CA GLU A 369 9.45 2.75 18.87
C GLU A 369 7.96 2.80 19.23
N ILE A 370 7.13 1.89 18.71
CA ILE A 370 5.72 1.74 19.10
C ILE A 370 5.60 1.30 20.56
N LEU A 371 6.32 0.25 20.99
CA LEU A 371 6.30 -0.24 22.37
C LEU A 371 6.79 0.84 23.35
N LYS A 372 7.90 1.50 23.02
CA LYS A 372 8.50 2.59 23.78
C LYS A 372 7.58 3.82 23.83
N GLY A 373 6.93 4.17 22.72
CA GLY A 373 5.92 5.23 22.65
C GLY A 373 4.72 4.94 23.54
N MET A 374 4.18 3.72 23.50
CA MET A 374 3.08 3.29 24.38
C MET A 374 3.49 3.35 25.86
N ARG A 375 4.69 2.86 26.22
CA ARG A 375 5.24 2.91 27.58
C ARG A 375 5.39 4.35 28.09
N LEU A 376 5.85 5.28 27.25
CA LEU A 376 6.01 6.68 27.61
C LEU A 376 4.67 7.44 27.69
N LEU A 377 3.76 7.20 26.75
CA LEU A 377 2.47 7.89 26.68
C LEU A 377 1.51 7.38 27.76
N LEU A 378 1.23 6.08 27.79
CA LEU A 378 0.19 5.52 28.64
C LEU A 378 0.61 5.49 30.10
N CYS A 379 1.79 4.95 30.41
CA CYS A 379 2.24 4.77 31.78
C CYS A 379 2.72 6.11 32.39
N ASN A 380 3.64 6.81 31.72
CA ASN A 380 4.26 8.00 32.33
C ASN A 380 3.46 9.30 32.17
N HIS A 381 2.63 9.43 31.12
CA HIS A 381 1.91 10.67 30.85
C HIS A 381 0.42 10.62 31.19
N ILE A 382 -0.24 9.45 31.07
CA ILE A 382 -1.66 9.29 31.41
C ILE A 382 -1.83 8.73 32.83
N LEU A 383 -1.17 7.62 33.18
CA LEU A 383 -1.37 6.93 34.46
C LEU A 383 -0.59 7.56 35.62
N GLY A 384 0.69 7.89 35.45
CA GLY A 384 1.52 8.51 36.50
C GLY A 384 0.92 9.75 37.18
N PRO A 385 0.24 10.67 36.47
CA PRO A 385 -0.50 11.78 37.10
C PRO A 385 -1.71 11.37 37.96
N LEU A 386 -2.35 10.22 37.69
CA LEU A 386 -3.53 9.76 38.42
C LEU A 386 -3.20 9.31 39.84
N ASP A 387 -2.03 8.73 40.09
CA ASP A 387 -1.56 8.36 41.44
C ASP A 387 -1.37 9.61 42.32
N GLY A 388 -0.80 10.69 41.76
CA GLY A 388 -0.68 11.98 42.45
C GLY A 388 -2.04 12.63 42.73
N PHE A 389 -3.00 12.48 41.82
CA PHE A 389 -4.37 12.93 42.01
C PHE A 389 -5.12 12.11 43.07
N TRP A 390 -4.88 10.80 43.15
CA TRP A 390 -5.41 9.94 44.21
C TRP A 390 -4.94 10.37 45.60
N PHE A 391 -3.65 10.67 45.78
CA PHE A 391 -3.12 11.13 47.07
C PHE A 391 -3.72 12.48 47.49
N ALA A 392 -3.85 13.44 46.55
CA ALA A 392 -4.46 14.74 46.80
C ALA A 392 -5.96 14.64 47.12
N THR A 393 -6.71 13.79 46.40
CA THR A 393 -8.14 13.59 46.64
C THR A 393 -8.41 12.89 47.97
N LEU A 394 -7.60 11.89 48.36
CA LEU A 394 -7.68 11.24 49.66
C LEU A 394 -7.51 12.25 50.81
N ILE A 395 -6.50 13.11 50.75
CA ILE A 395 -6.29 14.18 51.73
C ILE A 395 -7.50 15.14 51.78
N SER A 396 -8.03 15.54 50.63
CA SER A 396 -9.21 16.42 50.59
C SER A 396 -10.46 15.79 51.21
N ALA A 397 -10.65 14.48 51.03
CA ALA A 397 -11.76 13.73 51.62
C ALA A 397 -11.63 13.62 53.14
N LEU A 398 -10.42 13.36 53.66
CA LEU A 398 -10.16 13.35 55.10
C LEU A 398 -10.43 14.72 55.75
N ILE A 399 -9.98 15.80 55.12
CA ILE A 399 -10.25 17.18 55.59
C ILE A 399 -11.76 17.46 55.60
N MET A 400 -12.50 17.05 54.56
CA MET A 400 -13.96 17.19 54.50
C MET A 400 -14.69 16.38 55.58
N MET A 401 -14.23 15.16 55.89
CA MET A 401 -14.82 14.36 56.97
C MET A 401 -14.60 14.97 58.35
N VAL A 402 -13.48 15.66 58.58
CA VAL A 402 -13.20 16.37 59.84
C VAL A 402 -13.96 17.71 59.91
N SER A 403 -14.08 18.45 58.81
CA SER A 403 -14.76 19.76 58.81
C SER A 403 -16.29 19.65 58.88
N THR A 404 -16.89 18.58 58.36
CA THR A 404 -18.35 18.36 58.36
C THR A 404 -18.99 18.37 59.77
N PRO A 405 -18.52 17.59 60.77
CA PRO A 405 -19.09 17.65 62.12
C PRO A 405 -18.86 18.99 62.81
N ILE A 406 -17.71 19.65 62.56
CA ILE A 406 -17.42 20.99 63.09
C ILE A 406 -18.43 22.01 62.54
N ALA A 407 -18.68 22.00 61.23
CA ALA A 407 -19.68 22.85 60.59
C ALA A 407 -21.11 22.55 61.07
N HIS A 408 -21.44 21.28 61.31
CA HIS A 408 -22.74 20.89 61.86
C HIS A 408 -22.93 21.45 63.29
N ILE A 409 -21.94 21.28 64.18
CA ILE A 409 -21.95 21.84 65.53
C ILE A 409 -22.07 23.37 65.50
N LEU A 410 -21.29 24.03 64.64
CA LEU A 410 -21.35 25.48 64.48
C LEU A 410 -22.74 25.95 63.99
N SER A 411 -23.36 25.20 63.07
CA SER A 411 -24.72 25.47 62.60
C SER A 411 -25.79 25.30 63.68
N LEU A 412 -25.62 24.33 64.59
CA LEU A 412 -26.52 24.14 65.74
C LEU A 412 -26.41 25.28 66.76
N VAL A 413 -25.20 25.80 66.98
CA VAL A 413 -24.97 27.00 67.82
C VAL A 413 -25.61 28.24 67.19
N TYR A 414 -25.41 28.47 65.89
CA TYR A 414 -26.02 29.60 65.17
C TYR A 414 -27.54 29.49 64.99
N ARG A 415 -28.11 28.27 65.07
CA ARG A 415 -29.56 28.01 64.95
C ARG A 415 -30.35 28.29 66.25
N ARG A 416 -29.81 29.08 67.18
CA ARG A 416 -30.58 29.74 68.26
C ARG A 416 -30.94 31.18 67.87
N PRO A 417 -32.08 31.43 67.19
CA PRO A 417 -32.57 32.80 67.03
C PRO A 417 -33.12 33.36 68.35
N SER A 418 -32.62 34.53 68.74
CA SER A 418 -33.36 35.60 69.43
C SER A 418 -34.46 35.19 70.43
N PHE A 419 -34.09 34.65 71.60
CA PHE A 419 -34.96 34.60 72.78
C PHE A 419 -34.57 35.68 73.80
N SER A 420 -34.73 36.96 73.41
CA SER A 420 -34.53 38.11 74.30
C SER A 420 -35.24 39.37 73.76
N LYS A 421 -36.57 39.41 73.92
CA LYS A 421 -37.40 40.63 73.99
C LYS A 421 -38.85 40.22 74.29
N LYS A 422 -39.42 40.85 75.32
CA LYS A 422 -40.46 40.28 76.19
C LYS A 422 -39.94 39.08 77.01
N ASP A 423 -40.28 38.93 78.28
CA ASP A 423 -41.20 39.77 79.08
C ASP A 423 -40.51 40.76 80.02
N THR A 424 -41.27 41.76 80.45
CA THR A 424 -40.88 42.74 81.48
C THR A 424 -42.11 43.01 82.33
N SER A 425 -41.91 43.24 83.63
CA SER A 425 -42.93 43.44 84.68
C SER A 425 -43.87 42.25 84.94
N LEU A 426 -43.67 41.60 86.09
CA LEU A 426 -44.62 41.67 87.22
C LEU A 426 -43.94 41.21 88.53
N LEU A 427 -43.79 42.18 89.46
CA LEU A 427 -43.88 42.14 90.95
C LEU A 427 -43.55 40.84 91.73
N SER A 428 -42.91 40.87 92.92
CA SER A 428 -42.49 41.97 93.80
C SER A 428 -41.31 41.59 94.71
N MET A 429 -40.61 42.59 95.25
CA MET A 429 -39.62 42.53 96.34
C MET A 429 -40.26 42.84 97.70
N ARG A 430 -39.63 42.45 98.84
CA ARG A 430 -39.86 43.04 100.18
C ARG A 430 -38.62 42.87 101.08
N SER A 431 -38.48 43.74 102.10
CA SER A 431 -37.39 43.76 103.09
C SER A 431 -37.90 44.01 104.54
N GLU A 432 -36.96 43.95 105.49
CA GLU A 432 -36.94 44.13 106.97
C GLU A 432 -37.50 45.49 107.51
N SER A 433 -37.63 45.82 108.82
CA SER A 433 -37.41 45.20 110.18
C SER A 433 -38.26 46.00 111.24
N PRO A 434 -38.11 46.03 112.61
CA PRO A 434 -37.16 45.37 113.55
C PRO A 434 -37.77 44.75 114.86
N GLU A 435 -36.89 44.15 115.67
CA GLU A 435 -36.81 43.96 117.15
C GLU A 435 -37.97 43.52 118.09
N THR A 436 -37.58 42.62 119.03
CA THR A 436 -38.23 42.10 120.25
C THR A 436 -39.29 40.99 120.12
N VAL A 437 -39.39 40.20 121.20
CA VAL A 437 -40.24 39.01 121.43
C VAL A 437 -39.74 37.68 120.79
N VAL A 438 -39.95 36.60 121.54
CA VAL A 438 -39.63 35.21 121.21
C VAL A 438 -40.50 34.70 120.05
N MET A 439 -39.89 34.29 118.93
CA MET A 439 -40.22 33.09 118.12
C MET A 439 -39.44 33.07 116.77
N ASP A 440 -38.73 31.96 116.51
CA ASP A 440 -38.31 31.36 115.22
C ASP A 440 -37.42 32.11 114.16
N ARG A 441 -36.43 31.35 113.65
CA ARG A 441 -35.76 31.41 112.31
C ARG A 441 -34.80 32.54 111.87
N ALA A 442 -33.49 32.25 112.04
CA ALA A 442 -32.34 32.37 111.10
C ALA A 442 -31.90 33.72 110.45
N THR A 443 -30.57 33.86 110.25
CA THR A 443 -29.85 35.16 110.10
C THR A 443 -29.05 35.31 108.79
N TRP A 444 -28.81 36.56 108.36
CA TRP A 444 -27.79 36.99 107.37
C TRP A 444 -26.84 38.04 108.00
N GLN A 445 -25.64 38.22 107.45
CA GLN A 445 -24.83 39.44 107.64
C GLN A 445 -23.77 39.62 106.53
N SER A 446 -23.33 40.87 106.34
CA SER A 446 -22.17 41.32 105.52
C SER A 446 -21.42 42.43 106.28
N PRO A 447 -20.20 42.83 105.87
CA PRO A 447 -20.04 44.21 105.34
C PRO A 447 -18.85 44.42 104.36
N GLU A 448 -18.69 45.68 103.92
CA GLU A 448 -17.49 46.27 103.27
C GLU A 448 -16.97 47.45 104.16
N THR A 449 -15.96 48.31 103.87
CA THR A 449 -15.33 48.79 102.61
C THR A 449 -13.98 49.50 102.91
N SER A 450 -13.20 49.87 101.87
CA SER A 450 -12.10 50.87 101.87
C SER A 450 -10.82 50.50 102.67
N GLN A 451 -9.67 51.20 102.56
CA GLN A 451 -9.32 52.50 101.94
C GLN A 451 -7.83 52.56 101.49
N GLU A 452 -7.48 53.48 100.58
CA GLU A 452 -6.16 54.13 100.21
C GLU A 452 -4.78 53.49 100.57
N GLY A 453 -3.69 53.71 99.82
CA GLY A 453 -3.44 54.55 98.63
C GLY A 453 -1.93 54.65 98.29
N TRP A 454 -1.59 55.48 97.28
CA TRP A 454 -0.30 55.62 96.55
C TRP A 454 0.00 54.52 95.50
#